data_AF-A0A954A777-F1
#
_entry.id   AF-A0A954A777-F1
#
_cell.length_a   1.000
_cell.length_b   1.000
_cell.length_c   1.000
_cell.angle_alpha   90.00
_cell.angle_beta   90.00
_cell.angle_gamma   90.00
#
_symmetry.space_group_name_H-M   'P 1'
#
loop_
_entity.id
_entity.type
_entity.pdbx_description
1 polymer ?
#
loop_
_entity_poly.entity_id
_entity_poly.type
_entity_poly.pdbx_seq_one_letter_code
_entity_poly.pdbx_strand_id
1 'polypeptide(L)' 'MASTLNREELEFVQAIEKYKKSNSKTFLSWTEVLSIVKELGYKKSELRKRKKTKA' A
#
# COMPACT_ATOMS: atom_id res chain seq x y z
N MET A 1 -4.09 -26.29 9.13
CA MET A 1 -3.28 -25.29 8.41
C MET A 1 -4.05 -23.98 8.37
N ALA A 2 -4.16 -23.27 9.49
CA ALA A 2 -4.64 -21.89 9.51
C ALA A 2 -3.39 -21.03 9.57
N SER A 3 -2.92 -20.59 8.40
CA SER A 3 -1.85 -19.61 8.30
C SER A 3 -2.27 -18.40 9.11
N THR A 4 -1.64 -18.19 10.26
CA THR A 4 -1.84 -17.01 11.09
C THR A 4 -1.53 -15.81 10.19
N LEU A 5 -2.54 -15.02 9.86
CA LEU A 5 -2.30 -13.76 9.16
C LEU A 5 -1.41 -12.94 10.08
N ASN A 6 -0.27 -12.49 9.56
CA ASN A 6 0.57 -11.61 10.34
C ASN A 6 -0.17 -10.28 10.56
N ARG A 7 0.16 -9.56 11.64
CA ARG A 7 -0.58 -8.35 12.01
C ARG A 7 -0.62 -7.31 10.89
N GLU A 8 0.48 -7.16 10.16
CA GLU A 8 0.59 -6.25 9.00
C GLU A 8 -0.32 -6.65 7.84
N GLU A 9 -0.46 -7.96 7.58
CA GLU A 9 -1.34 -8.48 6.53
C GLU A 9 -2.81 -8.24 6.90
N LEU A 10 -3.16 -8.42 8.17
CA LEU A 10 -4.50 -8.15 8.68
C LEU A 10 -4.86 -6.66 8.59
N GLU A 11 -3.95 -5.77 8.97
CA GLU A 11 -4.12 -4.32 8.84
C GLU A 11 -4.27 -3.89 7.36
N PHE A 12 -3.50 -4.51 6.46
CA PHE A 12 -3.62 -4.25 5.02
C PHE A 12 -4.97 -4.69 4.44
N VAL A 13 -5.44 -5.90 4.78
CA VAL A 13 -6.75 -6.41 4.34
C VAL A 13 -7.89 -5.54 4.88
N GLN A 14 -7.84 -5.14 6.15
CA GLN A 14 -8.84 -4.24 6.74
C GLN A 14 -8.88 -2.87 6.05
N ALA A 15 -7.71 -2.31 5.71
CA ALA A 15 -7.64 -1.05 4.98
C ALA A 15 -8.25 -1.16 3.57
N ILE A 16 -7.99 -2.28 2.88
CA ILE A 16 -8.62 -2.60 1.58
C ILE A 16 -10.14 -2.71 1.70
N GLU A 17 -10.66 -3.46 2.67
CA GLU A 17 -12.10 -3.64 2.86
C GLU A 17 -12.80 -2.31 3.16
N LYS A 18 -12.20 -1.48 4.02
CA LYS A 18 -12.70 -0.14 4.32
C LYS A 18 -12.75 0.73 3.06
N TYR A 19 -11.71 0.69 2.24
CA TYR A 19 -11.66 1.43 0.98
C TYR A 19 -12.74 0.95 0.00
N LYS A 20 -12.89 -0.36 -0.18
CA LYS A 20 -13.90 -0.96 -1.05
C LYS A 20 -15.31 -0.57 -0.62
N LYS A 21 -15.60 -0.64 0.69
CA LYS A 21 -16.91 -0.30 1.25
C LYS A 21 -17.25 1.18 1.08
N SER A 22 -16.27 2.06 1.25
CA SER A 22 -16.47 3.50 1.07
C SER A 22 -16.68 3.92 -0.38
N ASN A 23 -16.14 3.16 -1.34
CA ASN A 23 -16.19 3.49 -2.77
C ASN A 23 -17.15 2.60 -3.57
N SER A 24 -17.83 1.64 -2.92
CA SER A 24 -18.70 0.63 -3.55
C SER A 24 -18.03 -0.10 -4.73
N LYS A 25 -16.74 -0.43 -4.59
CA LYS A 25 -15.94 -1.09 -5.64
C LYS A 25 -15.61 -2.54 -5.31
N THR A 26 -15.76 -3.41 -6.30
CA THR A 26 -15.40 -4.83 -6.20
C THR A 26 -13.89 -5.04 -6.33
N PHE A 27 -13.23 -4.25 -7.19
CA PHE A 27 -11.80 -4.32 -7.50
C PHE A 27 -11.14 -2.95 -7.36
N LEU A 28 -9.88 -2.95 -6.93
CA LEU A 28 -9.04 -1.77 -6.84
C LEU A 28 -8.07 -1.71 -8.02
N SER A 29 -7.79 -0.51 -8.48
CA SER A 29 -6.65 -0.22 -9.35
C SER A 29 -5.35 -0.19 -8.54
N TRP A 30 -4.22 -0.44 -9.20
CA TRP A 30 -2.90 -0.32 -8.57
C TRP A 30 -2.61 1.07 -8.00
N THR A 31 -3.21 2.12 -8.58
CA THR A 31 -3.13 3.48 -8.04
C THR A 31 -3.81 3.60 -6.68
N GLU A 32 -4.97 2.98 -6.50
CA GLU A 32 -5.71 3.00 -5.23
C GLU A 32 -5.00 2.13 -4.18
N VAL A 33 -4.46 0.97 -4.59
CA VAL A 33 -3.62 0.14 -3.72
C VAL A 33 -2.41 0.93 -3.21
N LEU A 34 -1.73 1.68 -4.10
CA LEU A 34 -0.61 2.55 -3.69
C LEU A 34 -1.05 3.65 -2.72
N SER A 35 -2.26 4.20 -2.87
CA SER A 35 -2.79 5.18 -1.91
C SER A 35 -3.03 4.56 -0.54
N ILE A 36 -3.67 3.38 -0.47
CA ILE A 36 -3.92 2.65 0.78
C ILE A 36 -2.60 2.32 1.48
N VAL A 37 -1.62 1.81 0.75
CA VAL A 37 -0.30 1.44 1.31
C VAL A 37 0.46 2.66 1.82
N LYS A 38 0.34 3.82 1.14
CA LYS A 38 0.88 5.10 1.64
C LYS A 38 0.18 5.58 2.91
N GLU A 39 -1.14 5.43 3.01
CA GLU A 39 -1.91 5.76 4.22
C GLU A 39 -1.49 4.90 5.41
N LEU A 40 -1.16 3.62 5.16
CA LEU A 40 -0.59 2.71 6.15
C LEU A 40 0.87 3.05 6.54
N GLY A 41 1.48 4.06 5.91
CA GLY A 41 2.81 4.53 6.26
C GLY A 41 3.94 4.03 5.35
N TYR A 42 3.63 3.38 4.23
CA TYR A 42 4.65 3.05 3.24
C TYR A 42 5.31 4.32 2.70
N LYS A 43 6.61 4.43 2.95
CA LYS A 43 7.46 5.48 2.39
C LYS A 43 8.41 4.84 1.39
N LYS A 44 8.39 5.34 0.16
CA LYS A 44 9.39 4.97 -0.83
C LYS A 44 10.75 5.43 -0.33
N SER A 45 11.66 4.49 -0.10
CA SER A 45 13.04 4.81 0.26
C SER A 45 13.68 5.60 -0.89
N GLU A 46 14.01 6.87 -0.64
CA GLU A 46 14.63 7.81 -1.58
C GLU A 46 16.12 7.46 -1.88
N LEU A 47 16.56 6.21 -1.65
CA LEU A 47 17.99 5.86 -1.65
C LEU A 47 18.67 5.87 -3.04
N ARG A 48 18.02 6.38 -4.08
CA ARG A 48 18.65 6.60 -5.39
C ARG A 48 18.24 7.94 -5.98
N LYS A 49 18.59 9.04 -5.29
CA LYS A 49 18.90 10.28 -6.02
C LYS A 49 20.14 10.01 -6.85
N ARG A 50 19.94 9.59 -8.11
CA ARG A 50 20.99 9.53 -9.13
C ARG A 50 21.61 10.93 -9.17
N LYS A 51 22.80 11.10 -8.57
CA LYS A 51 23.59 12.33 -8.72
C LYS A 51 23.84 12.47 -10.21
N LYS A 52 23.09 13.32 -10.90
CA LYS A 52 23.53 13.82 -12.20
C LYS A 52 24.68 14.77 -11.90
N THR A 53 25.88 14.22 -11.79
CA THR A 53 27.12 15.00 -11.79
C THR A 53 27.16 15.69 -13.14
N LYS A 54 27.00 17.02 -13.13
CA LYS A 54 27.24 17.88 -14.28
C LYS A 54 28.76 18.09 -14.29
N ALA A 55 29.44 17.56 -15.30
CA ALA A 55 30.82 17.86 -15.65
C ALA A 55 30.82 18.20 -17.15
#